data_AF-A0A923YY62-F1
#
_entry.id   AF-A0A923YY62-F1
#
_cell.length_a   1.000
_cell.length_b   1.000
_cell.length_c   1.000
_cell.angle_alpha   90.00
_cell.angle_beta   90.00
_cell.angle_gamma   90.00
#
_symmetry.space_group_name_H-M   'P 1'
#
loop_
_entity.id
_entity.type
_entity.pdbx_description
1 polymer ?
#
loop_
_entity_poly.entity_id
_entity_poly.type
_entity_poly.pdbx_seq_one_letter_code
_entity_poly.pdbx_strand_id
1 'polypeptide(L)' 'HAPIVSILKKGTIAINAANFVLNKEVEKKFNRVNDQSFTLEILSGTIEMKNNKIIILAD' A
#
# COMPACT_ATOMS: atom_id res chain seq x y z
N HIS A 1 -10.90 6.50 18.35
CA HIS A 1 -9.62 5.79 18.15
C HIS A 1 -8.56 6.81 17.79
N ALA A 2 -7.41 6.83 18.48
CA ALA A 2 -6.31 7.73 18.11
C ALA A 2 -5.68 7.28 16.79
N PRO A 3 -5.23 8.19 15.92
CA PRO A 3 -4.52 7.85 14.70
C PRO A 3 -3.15 7.27 15.01
N ILE A 4 -2.72 6.28 14.23
CA ILE A 4 -1.35 5.75 14.26
C ILE A 4 -0.62 6.29 13.04
N VAL A 5 0.58 6.83 13.24
CA VAL A 5 1.47 7.29 12.17
C VAL A 5 2.83 6.63 12.35
N SER A 6 3.40 6.10 11.27
CA SER A 6 4.73 5.49 11.29
C SER A 6 5.51 5.76 10.00
N ILE A 7 6.82 5.85 10.12
CA ILE A 7 7.74 5.98 8.98
C ILE A 7 8.06 4.60 8.42
N LEU A 8 7.97 4.46 7.10
CA LEU A 8 8.33 3.26 6.37
C LEU A 8 9.75 3.39 5.81
N LYS A 9 10.55 2.34 6.00
CA LYS A 9 11.85 2.19 5.33
C LYS A 9 11.68 1.48 4.00
N LYS A 10 12.74 1.46 3.20
CA LYS A 10 12.83 0.66 1.98
C LYS A 10 12.36 -0.78 2.23
N GLY A 11 11.49 -1.28 1.36
CA GLY A 11 10.95 -2.63 1.46
C GLY A 11 9.77 -2.86 0.53
N THR A 12 9.06 -3.94 0.78
CA THR A 12 7.90 -4.36 -0.02
C THR A 12 6.64 -4.29 0.83
N ILE A 13 5.63 -3.57 0.34
CA ILE A 13 4.28 -3.58 0.90
C ILE A 13 3.52 -4.72 0.22
N ALA A 14 2.97 -5.63 1.02
CA ALA A 14 2.10 -6.70 0.55
C ALA A 14 0.63 -6.34 0.84
N ILE A 15 -0.21 -6.42 -0.19
CA ILE A 15 -1.64 -6.09 -0.15
C ILE A 15 -2.40 -7.36 -0.49
N ASN A 16 -3.21 -7.84 0.46
CA ASN A 16 -4.10 -8.98 0.25
C ASN A 16 -5.54 -8.48 0.29
N ALA A 17 -6.23 -8.54 -0.84
CA ALA A 17 -7.60 -8.08 -0.98
C ALA A 17 -8.35 -8.94 -2.00
N ALA A 18 -9.52 -9.45 -1.61
CA ALA A 18 -10.39 -10.21 -2.49
C ALA A 18 -10.93 -9.37 -3.67
N ASN A 19 -11.06 -8.05 -3.47
CA ASN A 19 -11.44 -7.11 -4.52
C ASN A 19 -10.51 -5.90 -4.45
N PHE A 20 -9.62 -5.78 -5.42
CA PHE A 20 -8.64 -4.69 -5.50
C PHE A 20 -8.77 -3.98 -6.85
N VAL A 21 -9.17 -2.71 -6.81
CA VAL A 21 -9.35 -1.88 -8.00
C VAL A 21 -8.17 -0.91 -8.09
N LEU A 22 -7.37 -1.06 -9.13
CA LEU A 22 -6.29 -0.16 -9.48
C LEU A 22 -6.69 0.74 -10.65
N ASN A 23 -6.32 2.01 -10.59
CA ASN A 23 -6.39 2.87 -11.76
C ASN A 23 -5.32 2.42 -12.78
N LYS A 24 -5.67 2.33 -14.06
CA LYS A 24 -4.76 1.88 -15.14
C LYS A 24 -3.44 2.66 -15.19
N GLU A 25 -3.46 3.92 -14.79
CA GLU A 25 -2.29 4.80 -14.77
C GLU A 25 -1.25 4.39 -13.71
N VAL A 26 -1.70 3.78 -12.60
CA VAL A 26 -0.83 3.35 -11.49
C VAL A 26 -0.62 1.85 -11.43
N GLU A 27 -1.39 1.08 -12.19
CA GLU A 27 -1.33 -0.40 -12.23
C GLU A 27 0.11 -0.90 -12.47
N LYS A 28 0.88 -0.22 -13.31
CA LYS A 28 2.29 -0.56 -13.60
C LYS A 28 3.24 -0.45 -12.40
N LYS A 29 2.85 0.26 -11.34
CA LYS A 29 3.65 0.37 -10.10
C LYS A 29 3.47 -0.85 -9.19
N PHE A 30 2.41 -1.62 -9.38
CA PHE A 30 2.10 -2.79 -8.57
C PHE A 30 2.51 -4.06 -9.29
N ASN A 31 3.07 -5.00 -8.54
CA ASN A 31 3.30 -6.35 -9.02
C ASN A 31 2.14 -7.23 -8.58
N ARG A 32 1.44 -7.86 -9.53
CA ARG A 32 0.40 -8.85 -9.25
C ARG A 32 1.06 -10.20 -9.00
N VAL A 33 0.96 -10.69 -7.76
CA VAL A 33 1.46 -12.02 -7.38
C VAL A 33 0.41 -13.08 -7.75
N ASN A 34 -0.86 -12.79 -7.48
CA ASN A 34 -2.02 -13.58 -7.90
C ASN A 34 -3.27 -12.67 -7.92
N ASP A 35 -4.47 -13.23 -8.08
CA ASP A 35 -5.72 -12.47 -8.19
C ASP A 35 -6.09 -11.66 -6.93
N GLN A 36 -5.55 -12.02 -5.77
CA GLN A 36 -5.89 -11.42 -4.48
C GLN A 36 -4.66 -10.83 -3.77
N SER A 37 -3.46 -11.00 -4.32
CA SER A 37 -2.21 -10.59 -3.71
C SER A 37 -1.41 -9.69 -4.66
N PHE A 38 -1.12 -8.49 -4.18
CA PHE A 38 -0.37 -7.46 -4.89
C PHE A 38 0.78 -6.97 -4.04
N THR A 39 1.86 -6.55 -4.66
CA THR A 39 2.98 -5.93 -3.96
C THR A 39 3.38 -4.59 -4.56
N LEU A 40 3.89 -3.70 -3.72
CA LEU A 40 4.46 -2.41 -4.09
C LEU A 40 5.84 -2.31 -3.43
N GLU A 41 6.89 -2.14 -4.24
CA GLU A 41 8.20 -1.83 -3.71
C GLU A 41 8.30 -0.33 -3.43
N ILE A 42 8.86 0.03 -2.27
CA ILE A 42 9.03 1.41 -1.84
C ILE A 42 10.48 1.66 -1.42
N LEU A 43 10.97 2.89 -1.65
CA LEU A 43 12.26 3.33 -1.12
C LEU A 43 12.15 3.93 0.27
N SER A 44 11.06 4.65 0.52
CA SER A 44 10.73 5.24 1.81
C SER A 44 9.22 5.56 1.84
N GLY A 45 8.69 5.91 3.01
CA GLY A 45 7.32 6.40 3.08
C GLY A 45 6.81 6.70 4.48
N THR A 46 5.51 6.93 4.57
CA THR A 46 4.75 7.11 5.82
C THR A 46 3.43 6.37 5.71
N ILE A 47 3.02 5.70 6.80
CA ILE A 47 1.71 5.08 6.94
C ILE A 47 0.89 5.81 8.00
N GLU A 48 -0.34 6.16 7.66
CA GLU A 48 -1.35 6.69 8.59
C GLU A 48 -2.53 5.73 8.67
N MET A 49 -2.94 5.37 9.89
CA MET A 49 -4.13 4.57 10.17
C MET A 49 -5.11 5.40 10.99
N LYS A 50 -6.23 5.79 10.38
CA LYS A 50 -7.23 6.66 10.99
C LYS A 50 -8.60 6.39 10.39
N ASN A 51 -9.65 6.38 11.21
CA ASN A 51 -11.05 6.25 10.76
C ASN A 51 -11.28 5.05 9.82
N ASN A 52 -10.71 3.88 10.15
CA ASN A 52 -10.75 2.65 9.36
C ASN A 52 -10.17 2.80 7.93
N LYS A 53 -9.30 3.80 7.74
CA LYS A 53 -8.57 4.03 6.49
C LYS A 53 -7.09 3.90 6.77
N ILE A 54 -6.39 3.28 5.81
CA ILE A 54 -4.94 3.24 5.76
C ILE A 54 -4.53 4.11 4.58
N ILE A 55 -3.67 5.09 4.83
CA ILE A 55 -3.07 5.96 3.81
C ILE A 55 -1.58 5.71 3.85
N ILE A 56 -1.00 5.46 2.68
CA ILE A 56 0.45 5.27 2.51
C ILE A 56 0.94 6.33 1.54
N LEU A 57 1.90 7.12 1.99
CA LEU A 57 2.66 8.06 1.16
C LEU A 57 4.02 7.40 0.92
N ALA A 58 4.35 7.07 -0.33
CA ALA A 58 5.58 6.36 -0.68
C ALA A 58 6.34 7.11 -1.78
N ASP A 59 7.67 7.08 -1.69
CA ASP A 59 8.62 7.54 -2.72
C ASP A 59 8.78 6.52 -3.86
#